data_AF-A0AAV8WQ04-F1
#
_entry.id   AF-A0AAV8WQ04-F1
#
_cell.length_a   1.000
_cell.length_b   1.000
_cell.length_c   1.000
_cell.angle_alpha   90.00
_cell.angle_beta   90.00
_cell.angle_gamma   90.00
#
_symmetry.space_group_name_H-M   'P 1'
#
loop_
_entity.id
_entity.type
_entity.pdbx_description
1 polymer ?
#
loop_
_entity_poly.entity_id
_entity_poly.type
_entity_poly.pdbx_seq_one_letter_code
_entity_poly.pdbx_strand_id
1 'polypeptide(L)'
;MPLLPPELLFQAQTADKGVTRERRSVEDLIADYEDDIESKMTNKINEENSTAEKEDINVKFLDMYSTIYTMRQDLERVRKPTGTKENPGRTCRDLYYGHPHYIDGWYWIDPNAGMKDDAVYVYCNMTTEGETCVFPDVHSSNMPNIPWRKEGNRNDWFSNLRGGFKITYETVGMVQMTFLRLLSQESYQNFTYTCINSAAWYNTKTYRFDMSIKLLGENDQEFSYNDQKPNILFDG
;
A
#
# COMPACT_ATOMS: atom_id res chain seq x y z
N MET A 1 25.54 20.05 -22.45
CA MET A 1 26.33 19.12 -21.64
C MET A 1 25.70 17.75 -21.81
N PRO A 2 26.14 16.93 -22.78
CA PRO A 2 25.47 15.67 -23.09
C PRO A 2 26.01 14.53 -22.22
N LEU A 3 25.07 13.76 -21.68
CA LEU A 3 25.24 12.55 -20.89
C LEU A 3 25.85 11.43 -21.74
N LEU A 4 26.85 10.75 -21.17
CA LEU A 4 27.42 9.51 -21.71
C LEU A 4 26.44 8.34 -21.50
N PRO A 5 26.28 7.44 -22.49
CA PRO A 5 25.38 6.30 -22.42
C PRO A 5 25.95 5.14 -21.55
N PRO A 6 25.09 4.26 -21.00
CA PRO A 6 25.46 3.29 -19.98
C PRO A 6 26.29 2.10 -20.47
N GLU A 7 26.49 1.92 -21.78
CA GLU A 7 27.13 0.72 -22.33
C GLU A 7 28.68 0.73 -22.28
N LEU A 8 29.31 1.82 -21.85
CA LEU A 8 30.79 1.97 -21.87
C LEU A 8 31.53 1.44 -20.61
N LEU A 9 30.83 0.92 -19.61
CA LEU A 9 31.45 0.44 -18.36
C LEU A 9 31.81 -1.06 -18.34
N PHE A 10 31.54 -1.81 -19.42
CA PHE A 10 31.75 -3.27 -19.46
C PHE A 10 32.38 -3.81 -20.76
N GLN A 11 33.37 -3.13 -21.34
CA GLN A 11 34.17 -3.71 -22.43
C GLN A 11 35.64 -3.85 -22.03
N ALA A 12 35.94 -4.96 -21.36
CA ALA A 12 37.25 -5.59 -21.37
C ALA A 12 37.07 -7.12 -21.35
N GLN A 13 36.72 -7.68 -22.50
CA GLN A 13 36.91 -9.11 -22.78
C GLN A 13 37.48 -9.26 -24.18
N THR A 14 38.82 -9.31 -24.27
CA THR A 14 39.52 -10.00 -25.35
C THR A 14 39.88 -11.39 -24.87
N ALA A 15 39.35 -12.37 -25.60
CA ALA A 15 39.61 -13.80 -25.59
C ALA A 15 40.88 -14.30 -24.86
N ASP A 16 40.67 -15.00 -23.74
CA ASP A 16 41.35 -16.27 -23.47
C ASP A 16 40.32 -17.24 -22.86
N LYS A 17 40.55 -18.54 -23.05
CA LYS A 17 39.60 -19.65 -22.90
C LYS A 17 38.73 -19.56 -21.64
N GLY A 18 37.42 -19.75 -21.86
CA GLY A 18 36.37 -19.48 -20.89
C GLY A 18 36.48 -20.26 -19.58
N VAL A 19 36.47 -19.50 -18.49
CA VAL A 19 35.91 -19.92 -17.21
C VAL A 19 34.70 -19.01 -16.99
N THR A 20 33.49 -19.55 -17.16
CA THR A 20 32.26 -18.91 -16.69
C THR A 20 32.37 -18.73 -15.19
N ARG A 21 32.56 -17.50 -14.73
CA ARG A 21 32.54 -17.18 -13.30
C ARG A 21 31.07 -17.18 -12.86
N GLU A 22 30.57 -18.34 -12.46
CA GLU A 22 29.27 -18.45 -11.80
C GLU A 22 29.25 -17.58 -10.54
N ARG A 23 28.14 -16.88 -10.33
CA ARG A 23 27.85 -16.24 -9.04
C ARG A 23 27.74 -17.37 -8.01
N ARG A 24 28.70 -17.43 -7.10
CA ARG A 24 28.70 -18.39 -5.99
C ARG A 24 27.42 -18.26 -5.17
N SER A 25 26.86 -19.39 -4.77
CA SER A 25 25.74 -19.41 -3.83
C SER A 25 26.21 -18.93 -2.45
N VAL A 26 25.27 -18.52 -1.61
CA VAL A 26 25.61 -18.05 -0.25
C VAL A 26 26.19 -19.20 0.57
N GLU A 27 25.70 -20.41 0.37
CA GLU A 27 26.22 -21.65 0.95
C GLU A 27 27.70 -21.89 0.60
N ASP A 28 28.12 -21.66 -0.65
CA ASP A 28 29.53 -21.85 -1.05
C ASP A 28 30.46 -20.83 -0.39
N LEU A 29 29.97 -19.61 -0.16
CA LEU A 29 30.73 -18.56 0.53
C LEU A 29 30.84 -18.81 2.03
N ILE A 30 29.82 -19.43 2.63
CA ILE A 30 29.84 -19.85 4.03
C ILE A 30 30.83 -21.00 4.21
N ALA A 31 30.83 -21.99 3.33
CA ALA A 31 31.75 -23.13 3.39
C ALA A 31 33.23 -22.70 3.27
N ASP A 32 33.56 -21.82 2.31
CA ASP A 32 34.92 -21.28 2.17
C ASP A 32 35.36 -20.50 3.42
N TYR A 33 34.43 -19.82 4.10
CA TYR A 33 34.71 -19.11 5.35
C TYR A 33 34.86 -20.04 6.55
N GLU A 34 34.10 -21.15 6.60
CA GLU A 34 34.23 -22.17 7.64
C GLU A 34 35.59 -22.87 7.56
N ASP A 35 36.07 -23.22 6.36
CA ASP A 35 37.40 -23.78 6.12
C ASP A 35 38.53 -22.79 6.51
N ASP A 36 38.35 -21.50 6.24
CA ASP A 36 39.27 -20.44 6.65
C ASP A 36 39.30 -20.23 8.18
N ILE A 37 38.19 -20.47 8.86
CA ILE A 37 38.09 -20.42 10.33
C ILE A 37 38.78 -21.65 10.93
N GLU A 38 38.57 -22.84 10.34
CA GLU A 38 39.15 -24.09 10.82
C GLU A 38 40.69 -24.11 10.64
N SER A 39 41.19 -23.57 9.53
CA SER A 39 42.63 -23.39 9.28
C SER A 39 43.28 -22.34 10.21
N LYS A 40 42.54 -21.30 10.61
CA LYS A 40 43.00 -20.31 11.60
C LYS A 40 42.90 -20.85 13.03
N MET A 41 41.94 -21.72 13.33
CA MET A 41 41.84 -22.41 14.62
C MET A 41 42.96 -23.43 14.82
N THR A 42 43.28 -24.24 13.81
CA THR A 42 44.35 -25.25 13.86
C THR A 42 45.74 -24.63 14.03
N ASN A 43 46.00 -23.50 13.38
CA ASN A 43 47.27 -22.78 13.53
C ASN A 43 47.45 -22.09 14.90
N LYS A 44 46.37 -21.92 15.68
CA LYS A 44 46.37 -21.27 17.01
C LYS A 44 46.38 -22.25 18.18
N ILE A 45 46.44 -23.56 17.94
CA ILE A 45 46.46 -24.61 18.98
C ILE A 45 47.89 -24.88 19.51
N ASN A 46 48.93 -24.34 18.88
CA ASN A 46 50.33 -24.56 19.31
C ASN A 46 50.94 -23.49 20.25
N GLU A 47 50.16 -22.57 20.81
CA GLU A 47 50.62 -21.73 21.93
C GLU A 47 49.55 -21.68 23.03
N GLU A 48 49.89 -22.21 24.20
CA GLU A 48 49.02 -22.29 25.37
C GLU A 48 48.82 -20.92 26.05
N ASN A 49 47.54 -20.62 26.34
CA ASN A 49 46.96 -19.76 27.39
C ASN A 49 46.05 -18.63 26.89
N SER A 50 44.74 -18.91 26.76
CA SER A 50 43.63 -18.00 27.12
C SER A 50 42.28 -18.59 26.69
N THR A 51 41.62 -19.35 27.57
CA THR A 51 40.21 -19.76 27.36
C THR A 51 39.25 -18.58 27.43
N ALA A 52 39.55 -17.56 28.24
CA ALA A 52 38.72 -16.35 28.39
C ALA A 52 38.75 -15.41 27.16
N GLU A 53 39.89 -15.26 26.47
CA GLU A 53 39.95 -14.41 25.26
C GLU A 53 39.32 -15.09 24.04
N LYS A 54 39.35 -16.43 23.97
CA LYS A 54 38.69 -17.20 22.91
C LYS A 54 37.16 -17.10 23.01
N GLU A 55 36.60 -17.09 24.22
CA GLU A 55 35.17 -16.82 24.43
C GLU A 55 34.80 -15.37 24.04
N ASP A 56 35.58 -14.38 24.45
CA ASP A 56 35.30 -12.97 24.16
C ASP A 56 35.39 -12.64 22.64
N ILE A 57 36.29 -13.29 21.91
CA ILE A 57 36.38 -13.18 20.44
C ILE A 57 35.16 -13.85 19.76
N ASN A 58 34.72 -15.01 20.26
CA ASN A 58 33.56 -15.71 19.70
C ASN A 58 32.25 -14.93 19.96
N VAL A 59 32.12 -14.30 21.13
CA VAL A 59 30.98 -13.43 21.47
C VAL A 59 30.96 -12.19 20.57
N LYS A 60 32.10 -11.50 20.39
CA LYS A 60 32.21 -10.34 19.48
C LYS A 60 31.95 -10.70 18.02
N PHE A 61 32.40 -11.88 17.59
CA PHE A 61 32.09 -12.41 16.27
C PHE A 61 30.59 -12.64 16.14
N LEU A 62 29.95 -13.37 17.05
CA LEU A 62 28.51 -13.61 17.04
C LEU A 62 27.69 -12.30 17.02
N ASP A 63 28.10 -11.30 17.80
CA ASP A 63 27.48 -9.97 17.82
C ASP A 63 27.58 -9.25 16.46
N MET A 64 28.76 -9.31 15.82
CA MET A 64 28.97 -8.79 14.46
C MET A 64 28.06 -9.48 13.44
N TYR A 65 27.95 -10.81 13.46
CA TYR A 65 27.07 -11.55 12.55
C TYR A 65 25.60 -11.20 12.80
N SER A 66 25.19 -11.06 14.05
CA SER A 66 23.82 -10.67 14.40
C SER A 66 23.49 -9.26 13.87
N THR A 67 24.45 -8.34 13.93
CA THR A 67 24.32 -6.98 13.41
C THR A 67 24.19 -6.98 11.89
N ILE A 68 25.03 -7.74 11.19
CA ILE A 68 24.97 -7.87 9.72
C ILE A 68 23.61 -8.47 9.29
N TYR A 69 23.15 -9.49 10.01
CA TYR A 69 21.86 -10.12 9.74
C TYR A 69 20.69 -9.14 9.95
N THR A 70 20.73 -8.36 11.02
CA THR A 70 19.73 -7.33 11.31
C THR A 70 19.71 -6.25 10.22
N MET A 71 20.88 -5.74 9.83
CA MET A 71 20.99 -4.76 8.73
C MET A 71 20.43 -5.30 7.41
N ARG A 72 20.72 -6.56 7.08
CA ARG A 72 20.13 -7.21 5.89
C ARG A 72 18.61 -7.27 5.99
N GLN A 73 18.08 -7.62 7.16
CA GLN A 73 16.64 -7.67 7.36
C GLN A 73 15.99 -6.29 7.24
N ASP A 74 16.66 -5.24 7.72
CA ASP A 74 16.18 -3.86 7.59
C ASP A 74 16.21 -3.39 6.14
N LEU A 75 17.24 -3.74 5.37
CA LEU A 75 17.26 -3.46 3.93
C LEU A 75 16.12 -4.17 3.20
N GLU A 76 15.83 -5.42 3.53
CA GLU A 76 14.69 -6.14 2.94
C GLU A 76 13.35 -5.49 3.33
N ARG A 77 13.20 -5.02 4.58
CA ARG A 77 12.00 -4.29 5.03
C ARG A 77 11.81 -2.97 4.28
N VAL A 78 12.88 -2.25 3.98
CA VAL A 78 12.83 -1.02 3.17
C VAL A 78 12.48 -1.33 1.71
N ARG A 79 13.03 -2.43 1.17
CA ARG A 79 12.80 -2.83 -0.22
C ARG A 79 11.40 -3.37 -0.45
N LYS A 80 10.87 -4.13 0.50
CA LYS A 80 9.54 -4.77 0.45
C LYS A 80 8.82 -4.54 1.78
N PRO A 81 8.17 -3.38 1.94
CA PRO A 81 7.45 -3.09 3.16
C PRO A 81 6.39 -4.14 3.46
N THR A 82 6.17 -4.43 4.74
CA THR A 82 5.29 -5.53 5.18
C THR A 82 3.83 -5.13 5.31
N GLY A 83 3.50 -3.83 5.18
CA GLY A 83 2.13 -3.34 5.35
C GLY A 83 1.67 -3.30 6.82
N THR A 84 2.62 -3.23 7.76
CA THR A 84 2.35 -3.06 9.19
C THR A 84 2.49 -1.59 9.56
N LYS A 85 1.96 -1.16 10.72
CA LYS A 85 2.09 0.23 11.16
C LYS A 85 3.55 0.69 11.23
N GLU A 86 4.46 -0.21 11.60
CA GLU A 86 5.88 0.12 11.70
C GLU A 86 6.65 0.11 10.38
N ASN A 87 6.07 -0.54 9.36
CA ASN A 87 6.65 -0.66 8.03
C ASN A 87 5.53 -0.71 6.98
N PRO A 88 4.83 0.42 6.76
CA PRO A 88 3.67 0.50 5.89
C PRO A 88 4.08 0.32 4.41
N GLY A 89 3.20 -0.28 3.62
CA GLY A 89 3.37 -0.32 2.16
C GLY A 89 3.10 1.04 1.55
N ARG A 90 3.57 1.34 0.33
CA ARG A 90 3.20 2.61 -0.31
C ARG A 90 1.74 2.61 -0.78
N THR A 91 1.30 1.52 -1.40
CA THR A 91 -0.08 1.26 -1.77
C THR A 91 -0.41 -0.23 -1.59
N CYS A 92 -1.69 -0.61 -1.60
CA CYS A 92 -2.07 -2.02 -1.62
C CYS A 92 -1.54 -2.77 -2.85
N ARG A 93 -1.39 -2.06 -3.99
CA ARG A 93 -0.84 -2.61 -5.23
C ARG A 93 0.64 -2.94 -5.10
N ASP A 94 1.40 -2.09 -4.40
CA ASP A 94 2.81 -2.36 -4.08
C ASP A 94 2.95 -3.57 -3.14
N LEU A 95 2.04 -3.70 -2.16
CA LEU A 95 2.01 -4.87 -1.26
C LEU A 95 1.69 -6.15 -2.03
N TYR A 96 0.73 -6.11 -2.95
CA TYR A 96 0.37 -7.25 -3.82
C TYR A 96 1.57 -7.76 -4.62
N TYR A 97 2.32 -6.88 -5.29
CA TYR A 97 3.51 -7.28 -6.06
C TYR A 97 4.70 -7.67 -5.17
N GLY A 98 4.83 -7.03 -4.01
CA GLY A 98 5.88 -7.34 -3.04
C GLY A 98 5.71 -8.72 -2.39
N HIS A 99 4.46 -9.11 -2.14
CA HIS A 99 4.08 -10.28 -1.35
C HIS A 99 2.92 -11.07 -2.00
N PRO A 100 3.20 -11.95 -2.98
CA PRO A 100 2.15 -12.70 -3.70
C PRO A 100 1.30 -13.66 -2.87
N HIS A 101 1.66 -13.88 -1.60
CA HIS A 101 0.96 -14.74 -0.65
C HIS A 101 0.01 -13.95 0.26
N TYR A 102 -0.02 -12.62 0.13
CA TYR A 102 -0.95 -11.79 0.90
C TYR A 102 -2.37 -12.01 0.40
N ILE A 103 -3.32 -11.88 1.33
CA ILE A 103 -4.74 -12.09 1.09
C ILE A 103 -5.50 -10.80 1.32
N ASP A 104 -6.76 -10.77 0.91
CA ASP A 104 -7.61 -9.62 1.15
C ASP A 104 -7.74 -9.34 2.65
N GLY A 105 -7.55 -8.09 3.04
CA GLY A 105 -7.46 -7.75 4.46
C GLY A 105 -7.12 -6.30 4.71
N TRP A 106 -6.95 -5.97 5.99
CA TRP A 106 -6.59 -4.62 6.41
C TRP A 106 -5.09 -4.48 6.58
N TYR A 107 -4.52 -3.44 5.99
CA TYR A 107 -3.09 -3.17 5.99
C TYR A 107 -2.82 -1.69 6.23
N TRP A 108 -1.61 -1.39 6.69
CA TRP A 108 -1.12 -0.01 6.80
C TRP A 108 -0.39 0.36 5.53
N ILE A 109 -0.77 1.50 4.95
CA ILE A 109 -0.11 2.08 3.80
C ILE A 109 0.28 3.55 4.04
N ASP A 110 1.29 4.01 3.35
CA ASP A 110 1.84 5.35 3.40
C ASP A 110 2.07 5.94 1.98
N PRO A 111 0.99 6.42 1.32
CA PRO A 111 1.03 6.92 -0.06
C PRO A 111 1.97 8.11 -0.30
N ASN A 112 1.99 9.08 0.62
CA ASN A 112 2.85 10.27 0.53
C ASN A 112 4.33 9.95 0.82
N ALA A 113 4.59 8.80 1.46
CA ALA A 113 5.88 8.42 2.00
C ALA A 113 6.43 9.44 3.01
N GLY A 114 7.61 9.16 3.56
CA GLY A 114 8.29 10.04 4.51
C GLY A 114 8.13 9.54 5.93
N MET A 115 7.41 10.28 6.78
CA MET A 115 7.23 9.90 8.18
C MET A 115 6.06 8.94 8.32
N LYS A 116 6.33 7.65 8.51
CA LYS A 116 5.32 6.59 8.70
C LYS A 116 4.24 6.81 9.79
N ASP A 117 4.37 7.83 10.64
CA ASP A 117 3.41 8.14 11.69
C ASP A 117 2.05 8.63 11.15
N ASP A 118 2.01 9.16 9.92
CA ASP A 118 0.77 9.55 9.23
C ASP A 118 0.27 8.48 8.24
N ALA A 119 0.79 7.26 8.33
CA ALA A 119 0.30 6.12 7.58
C ALA A 119 -1.18 5.85 7.88
N VAL A 120 -1.89 5.33 6.89
CA VAL A 120 -3.33 5.11 6.94
C VAL A 120 -3.68 3.64 6.92
N TYR A 121 -4.72 3.27 7.67
CA TYR A 121 -5.19 1.89 7.76
C TYR A 121 -6.37 1.67 6.81
N VAL A 122 -6.14 0.84 5.79
CA VAL A 122 -7.05 0.66 4.66
C VAL A 122 -7.29 -0.81 4.40
N TYR A 123 -8.34 -1.10 3.63
CA TYR A 123 -8.58 -2.46 3.16
C TYR A 123 -7.90 -2.65 1.80
N CYS A 124 -7.05 -3.65 1.70
CA CYS A 124 -6.43 -4.06 0.46
C CYS A 124 -7.16 -5.27 -0.11
N ASN A 125 -7.67 -5.14 -1.32
CA ASN A 125 -8.21 -6.25 -2.09
C ASN A 125 -7.11 -6.79 -3.01
N MET A 126 -6.41 -7.82 -2.52
CA MET A 126 -5.34 -8.52 -3.23
C MET A 126 -5.89 -9.35 -4.40
N THR A 127 -7.15 -9.78 -4.33
CA THR A 127 -7.83 -10.48 -5.43
C THR A 127 -8.01 -9.58 -6.66
N THR A 128 -8.17 -8.26 -6.48
CA THR A 128 -8.28 -7.28 -7.57
C THR A 128 -6.97 -6.53 -7.84
N GLU A 129 -5.85 -7.26 -7.89
CA GLU A 129 -4.50 -6.72 -8.13
C GLU A 129 -4.04 -5.66 -7.11
N GLY A 130 -4.50 -5.78 -5.86
CA GLY A 130 -4.11 -4.87 -4.78
C GLY A 130 -4.84 -3.53 -4.82
N GLU A 131 -6.14 -3.55 -5.04
CA GLU A 131 -6.95 -2.34 -4.96
C GLU A 131 -6.94 -1.78 -3.53
N THR A 132 -6.82 -0.46 -3.41
CA THR A 132 -6.83 0.26 -2.13
C THR A 132 -8.23 0.80 -1.84
N CYS A 133 -8.93 0.17 -0.90
CA CYS A 133 -10.27 0.56 -0.50
C CYS A 133 -10.21 1.44 0.76
N VAL A 134 -10.64 2.69 0.61
CA VAL A 134 -10.80 3.63 1.71
C VAL A 134 -12.29 3.73 2.08
N PHE A 135 -12.58 3.63 3.38
CA PHE A 135 -13.93 3.72 3.90
C PHE A 135 -14.25 5.12 4.43
N PRO A 136 -15.51 5.58 4.31
CA PRO A 136 -15.92 6.87 4.84
C PRO A 136 -15.93 6.83 6.37
N ASP A 137 -15.81 8.00 6.99
CA ASP A 137 -15.76 8.13 8.44
C ASP A 137 -16.99 7.49 9.11
N VAL A 138 -16.83 7.02 10.35
CA VAL A 138 -17.83 6.22 11.09
C VAL A 138 -19.22 6.88 11.11
N HIS A 139 -19.27 8.20 11.25
CA HIS A 139 -20.52 8.97 11.23
C HIS A 139 -21.24 8.89 9.87
N SER A 140 -20.49 8.80 8.79
CA SER A 140 -21.02 8.70 7.42
C SER A 140 -21.39 7.27 7.02
N SER A 141 -20.58 6.27 7.41
CA SER A 141 -20.82 4.86 7.08
C SER A 141 -21.99 4.25 7.86
N ASN A 142 -22.19 4.62 9.12
CA ASN A 142 -23.20 4.02 9.99
C ASN A 142 -24.50 4.82 10.11
N MET A 143 -24.85 5.61 9.08
CA MET A 143 -26.04 6.44 9.14
C MET A 143 -27.33 5.59 9.08
N PRO A 144 -28.21 5.65 10.10
CA PRO A 144 -29.47 4.91 10.06
C PRO A 144 -30.43 5.45 9.00
N ASN A 145 -31.32 4.58 8.52
CA ASN A 145 -32.39 4.95 7.60
C ASN A 145 -33.44 5.83 8.31
N ILE A 146 -33.24 7.13 8.28
CA ILE A 146 -34.16 8.13 8.83
C ILE A 146 -34.93 8.80 7.67
N PRO A 147 -36.26 9.01 7.80
CA PRO A 147 -37.00 9.78 6.81
C PRO A 147 -36.60 11.26 6.85
N TRP A 148 -35.92 11.70 5.80
CA TRP A 148 -35.55 13.10 5.61
C TRP A 148 -36.74 13.91 5.11
N ARG A 149 -37.18 14.90 5.90
CA ARG A 149 -38.27 15.79 5.51
C ARG A 149 -37.71 16.99 4.76
N LYS A 150 -38.25 17.23 3.57
CA LYS A 150 -37.98 18.42 2.78
C LYS A 150 -38.53 19.64 3.52
N GLU A 151 -37.70 20.63 3.77
CA GLU A 151 -38.14 21.92 4.31
C GLU A 151 -38.42 22.86 3.11
N GLY A 152 -39.70 22.96 2.72
CA GLY A 152 -40.16 23.76 1.58
C GLY A 152 -40.07 23.07 0.21
N ASN A 153 -40.15 23.85 -0.87
CA ASN A 153 -40.26 23.34 -2.25
C ASN A 153 -38.92 23.15 -2.98
N ARG A 154 -37.77 23.37 -2.33
CA ARG A 154 -36.44 23.34 -2.98
C ARG A 154 -35.81 21.96 -2.96
N ASN A 155 -35.31 21.51 -4.11
CA ASN A 155 -34.37 20.40 -4.14
C ASN A 155 -33.06 20.91 -3.52
N ASP A 156 -32.64 20.30 -2.43
CA ASP A 156 -31.45 20.71 -1.69
C ASP A 156 -30.53 19.51 -1.50
N TRP A 157 -29.25 19.79 -1.29
CA TRP A 157 -28.26 18.77 -1.02
C TRP A 157 -28.51 18.16 0.35
N PHE A 158 -28.24 16.86 0.48
CA PHE A 158 -28.35 16.14 1.74
C PHE A 158 -27.67 16.89 2.89
N SER A 159 -26.46 17.43 2.67
CA SER A 159 -25.68 18.17 3.66
C SER A 159 -26.33 19.46 4.17
N ASN A 160 -27.26 20.04 3.41
CA ASN A 160 -27.94 21.29 3.76
C ASN A 160 -29.25 21.05 4.52
N LEU A 161 -29.75 19.81 4.50
CA LEU A 161 -30.93 19.44 5.27
C LEU A 161 -30.65 19.51 6.77
N ARG A 162 -31.69 19.74 7.57
CA ARG A 162 -31.55 19.75 9.02
C ARG A 162 -31.07 18.38 9.53
N GLY A 163 -29.87 18.35 10.10
CA GLY A 163 -29.21 17.12 10.56
C GLY A 163 -28.53 16.32 9.46
N GLY A 164 -28.52 16.84 8.23
CA GLY A 164 -27.70 16.32 7.15
C GLY A 164 -26.24 16.72 7.32
N PHE A 165 -25.35 16.03 6.61
CA PHE A 165 -23.91 16.24 6.67
C PHE A 165 -23.25 15.82 5.34
N LYS A 166 -21.98 16.17 5.16
CA LYS A 166 -21.19 15.69 4.00
C LYS A 166 -20.60 14.33 4.32
N ILE A 167 -20.55 13.45 3.32
CA ILE A 167 -19.82 12.18 3.45
C ILE A 167 -18.34 12.51 3.47
N THR A 168 -17.66 12.17 4.56
CA THR A 168 -16.27 12.52 4.80
C THR A 168 -15.35 11.30 4.83
N TYR A 169 -14.10 11.54 4.45
CA TYR A 169 -12.97 10.62 4.52
C TYR A 169 -11.81 11.29 5.29
N GLU A 170 -12.14 12.13 6.25
CA GLU A 170 -11.18 13.01 6.93
C GLU A 170 -10.16 12.22 7.74
N THR A 171 -10.51 11.01 8.20
CA THR A 171 -9.60 10.10 8.91
C THR A 171 -8.38 9.68 8.11
N VAL A 172 -8.45 9.67 6.77
CA VAL A 172 -7.30 9.41 5.89
C VAL A 172 -6.47 10.68 5.65
N GLY A 173 -7.10 11.84 5.72
CA GLY A 173 -6.45 13.12 5.48
C GLY A 173 -6.26 13.46 4.00
N MET A 174 -6.26 14.76 3.70
CA MET A 174 -6.18 15.30 2.34
C MET A 174 -4.89 14.92 1.61
N VAL A 175 -3.76 14.92 2.33
CA VAL A 175 -2.44 14.61 1.73
C VAL A 175 -2.42 13.18 1.24
N GLN A 176 -2.77 12.21 2.09
CA GLN A 176 -2.78 10.79 1.71
C GLN A 176 -3.79 10.50 0.59
N MET A 177 -4.98 11.10 0.65
CA MET A 177 -5.98 10.97 -0.42
C MET A 177 -5.48 11.54 -1.77
N THR A 178 -4.73 12.65 -1.75
CA THR A 178 -4.15 13.24 -2.96
C THR A 178 -3.11 12.31 -3.57
N PHE A 179 -2.22 11.71 -2.76
CA PHE A 179 -1.25 10.75 -3.25
C PHE A 179 -1.89 9.47 -3.76
N LEU A 180 -2.96 8.97 -3.11
CA LEU A 180 -3.73 7.83 -3.64
C LEU A 180 -4.30 8.12 -5.03
N ARG A 181 -4.83 9.33 -5.26
CA ARG A 181 -5.31 9.75 -6.59
C ARG A 181 -4.19 9.79 -7.62
N LEU A 182 -3.00 10.28 -7.24
CA LEU A 182 -1.83 10.34 -8.14
C LEU A 182 -1.26 8.96 -8.47
N LEU A 183 -1.36 8.01 -7.54
CA LEU A 183 -0.83 6.65 -7.66
C LEU A 183 -1.84 5.67 -8.27
N SER A 184 -3.08 6.10 -8.52
CA SER A 184 -4.15 5.28 -9.08
C SER A 184 -4.49 5.72 -10.50
N GLN A 185 -4.71 4.75 -11.39
CA GLN A 185 -5.15 5.05 -12.75
C GLN A 185 -6.65 5.36 -12.82
N GLU A 186 -7.44 4.67 -12.00
CA GLU A 186 -8.90 4.76 -11.96
C GLU A 186 -9.36 4.69 -10.50
N SER A 187 -10.55 5.21 -10.23
CA SER A 187 -11.22 5.08 -8.94
C SER A 187 -12.72 4.90 -9.16
N TYR A 188 -13.36 4.18 -8.25
CA TYR A 188 -14.79 3.98 -8.27
C TYR A 188 -15.34 3.97 -6.84
N GLN A 189 -16.62 4.29 -6.71
CA GLN A 189 -17.30 4.33 -5.43
C GLN A 189 -18.73 3.83 -5.63
N ASN A 190 -19.15 2.89 -4.80
CA ASN A 190 -20.52 2.40 -4.79
C ASN A 190 -21.32 3.18 -3.74
N PHE A 191 -22.52 3.62 -4.13
CA PHE A 191 -23.42 4.35 -3.26
C PHE A 191 -24.81 3.72 -3.30
N THR A 192 -25.38 3.43 -2.14
CA THR A 192 -26.70 2.83 -2.00
C THR A 192 -27.66 3.86 -1.42
N TYR A 193 -28.72 4.18 -2.16
CA TYR A 193 -29.81 5.03 -1.69
C TYR A 193 -31.00 4.18 -1.26
N THR A 194 -31.30 4.17 0.04
CA THR A 194 -32.48 3.49 0.58
C THR A 194 -33.69 4.41 0.51
N CYS A 195 -34.78 3.96 -0.10
CA CYS A 195 -35.97 4.78 -0.35
C CYS A 195 -37.27 4.14 0.16
N ILE A 196 -38.21 4.98 0.61
CA ILE A 196 -39.61 4.62 0.89
C ILE A 196 -40.48 5.71 0.26
N ASN A 197 -41.36 5.34 -0.68
CA ASN A 197 -42.20 6.28 -1.44
C ASN A 197 -41.41 7.42 -2.12
N SER A 198 -40.16 7.16 -2.49
CA SER A 198 -39.26 8.10 -3.17
C SER A 198 -38.63 7.38 -4.36
N ALA A 199 -38.64 8.01 -5.54
CA ALA A 199 -37.96 7.47 -6.70
C ALA A 199 -36.46 7.80 -6.61
N ALA A 200 -35.60 6.81 -6.81
CA ALA A 200 -34.15 6.98 -6.77
C ALA A 200 -33.58 7.38 -8.14
N TRP A 201 -34.06 6.72 -9.20
CA TRP A 201 -33.55 6.92 -10.55
C TRP A 201 -34.68 7.04 -11.57
N TYR A 202 -35.32 5.93 -11.97
CA TYR A 202 -36.45 5.95 -12.89
C TYR A 202 -37.78 6.07 -12.13
N ASN A 203 -38.63 7.03 -12.52
CA ASN A 203 -39.98 7.13 -11.99
C ASN A 203 -40.98 6.39 -12.88
N THR A 204 -41.49 5.25 -12.38
CA THR A 204 -42.50 4.42 -13.05
C THR A 204 -43.86 5.10 -13.24
N LYS A 205 -44.19 6.12 -12.44
CA LYS A 205 -45.49 6.83 -12.54
C LYS A 205 -45.51 7.89 -13.63
N THR A 206 -44.40 8.61 -13.81
CA THR A 206 -44.28 9.68 -14.82
C THR A 206 -43.53 9.23 -16.07
N TYR A 207 -42.89 8.05 -16.03
CA TYR A 207 -42.00 7.52 -17.07
C TYR A 207 -40.81 8.44 -17.37
N ARG A 208 -40.28 9.10 -16.33
CA ARG A 208 -39.20 10.12 -16.44
C ARG A 208 -38.15 9.93 -15.35
N PHE A 209 -37.01 10.59 -15.53
CA PHE A 209 -35.89 10.67 -14.57
C PHE A 209 -35.84 12.03 -13.85
N ASP A 210 -36.96 12.74 -13.81
CA ASP A 210 -37.06 14.09 -13.24
C ASP A 210 -36.85 14.12 -11.72
N MET A 211 -37.03 12.99 -11.05
CA MET A 211 -36.77 12.79 -9.62
C MET A 211 -35.52 11.95 -9.34
N SER A 212 -34.66 11.72 -10.34
CA SER A 212 -33.41 10.98 -10.12
C SER A 212 -32.53 11.72 -9.11
N ILE A 213 -31.88 10.99 -8.21
CA ILE A 213 -30.89 11.56 -7.30
C ILE A 213 -29.69 12.12 -8.09
N LYS A 214 -29.01 13.06 -7.45
CA LYS A 214 -27.76 13.66 -7.94
C LYS A 214 -26.67 13.40 -6.92
N LEU A 215 -25.46 13.11 -7.37
CA LEU A 215 -24.29 12.96 -6.53
C LEU A 215 -23.31 14.08 -6.83
N LEU A 216 -22.70 14.65 -5.80
CA LEU A 216 -21.71 15.72 -5.94
C LEU A 216 -20.33 15.16 -5.60
N GLY A 217 -19.40 15.22 -6.55
CA GLY A 217 -18.00 14.89 -6.34
C GLY A 217 -17.26 15.98 -5.55
N GLU A 218 -16.08 15.64 -5.03
CA GLU A 218 -15.24 16.58 -4.28
C GLU A 218 -14.74 17.77 -5.13
N ASN A 219 -14.62 17.57 -6.44
CA ASN A 219 -14.26 18.59 -7.42
C ASN A 219 -15.46 19.43 -7.91
N ASP A 220 -16.54 19.50 -7.13
CA ASP A 220 -17.81 20.16 -7.45
C ASP A 220 -18.51 19.63 -8.72
N GLN A 221 -18.11 18.46 -9.20
CA GLN A 221 -18.70 17.83 -10.37
C GLN A 221 -19.99 17.09 -10.01
N GLU A 222 -21.06 17.38 -10.74
CA GLU A 222 -22.36 16.72 -10.54
C GLU A 222 -22.51 15.48 -11.42
N PHE A 223 -22.81 14.35 -10.78
CA PHE A 223 -23.27 13.13 -11.44
C PHE A 223 -24.80 13.07 -11.40
N SER A 224 -25.41 13.06 -12.59
CA SER A 224 -26.86 13.18 -12.77
C SER A 224 -27.30 12.39 -14.01
N TYR A 225 -28.62 12.26 -14.21
CA TYR A 225 -29.14 11.64 -15.44
C TYR A 225 -28.78 12.40 -16.72
N ASN A 226 -28.70 13.75 -16.66
CA ASN A 226 -28.50 14.60 -17.83
C ASN A 226 -27.03 14.91 -18.13
N ASP A 227 -26.17 14.87 -17.12
CA ASP A 227 -24.76 15.25 -17.22
C ASP A 227 -23.87 14.00 -17.17
N GLN A 228 -23.05 13.85 -16.14
CA GLN A 228 -22.26 12.64 -15.93
C GLN A 228 -23.12 11.54 -15.33
N LYS A 229 -23.55 10.62 -16.18
CA LYS A 229 -24.41 9.50 -15.78
C LYS A 229 -23.62 8.45 -14.97
N PRO A 230 -23.98 8.20 -13.69
CA PRO A 230 -23.41 7.10 -12.93
C PRO A 230 -23.89 5.74 -13.46
N ASN A 231 -23.12 4.69 -13.20
CA ASN A 231 -23.54 3.32 -13.51
C ASN A 231 -24.55 2.83 -12.46
N ILE A 232 -25.76 2.47 -12.91
CA ILE A 232 -26.83 2.00 -12.01
C ILE A 232 -26.78 0.47 -11.99
N LEU A 233 -26.34 -0.09 -10.85
CA LEU A 233 -26.24 -1.53 -10.67
C LEU A 233 -27.61 -2.19 -10.42
N PHE A 234 -28.51 -1.48 -9.73
CA PHE A 234 -29.86 -1.94 -9.40
C PHE A 234 -30.79 -0.73 -9.17
N ASP A 235 -32.01 -0.80 -9.69
CA ASP A 235 -33.11 0.18 -9.46
C ASP A 235 -34.37 -0.60 -9.04
N GLY A 236 -35.01 -0.16 -7.96
CA GLY A 236 -36.02 -0.93 -7.20
C GLY A 236 -37.47 -0.58 -7.49
#